data_AF-A0A963FBT2-F1
#
_entry.id   AF-A0A963FBT2-F1
#
_cell.length_a   1.000
_cell.length_b   1.000
_cell.length_c   1.000
_cell.angle_alpha   90.00
_cell.angle_beta   90.00
_cell.angle_gamma   90.00
#
_symmetry.space_group_name_H-M   'P 1'
#
loop_
_entity.id
_entity.type
_entity.pdbx_description
1 polymer ?
#
loop_
_entity_poly.entity_id
_entity_poly.type
_entity_poly.pdbx_seq_one_letter_code
_entity_poly.pdbx_strand_id
1 'polypeptide(L)'
;MVDEQFIPGQRWISDMEPGLGLGTILRSDDRRVTLDFPASSEQRTYAIGNTPLTRVRFAAGDQVENQAGGTLSISSVLEQKGLILYRGRLDDGTEASLP
;
A
#
# COMPACT_ATOMS: atom_id res chain seq x y z
N MET A 1 21.19 8.26 -2.30
CA MET A 1 20.73 6.87 -2.07
C MET A 1 19.51 7.01 -1.18
N VAL A 2 18.31 6.87 -1.72
CA VAL A 2 17.10 6.94 -0.88
C VAL A 2 16.90 5.51 -0.43
N ASP A 3 17.42 5.16 0.75
CA ASP A 3 17.02 3.90 1.39
C ASP A 3 15.50 3.91 1.45
N GLU A 4 14.87 2.91 0.85
CA GLU A 4 13.41 2.85 0.73
C GLU A 4 12.85 2.56 2.13
N GLN A 5 12.75 3.61 2.94
CA GLN A 5 12.39 3.51 4.33
C GLN A 5 10.95 3.04 4.43
N PHE A 6 10.73 1.92 5.13
CA PHE A 6 9.41 1.41 5.45
C PHE A 6 8.71 2.42 6.37
N ILE A 7 7.76 3.18 5.84
CA ILE A 7 7.05 4.22 6.58
C ILE A 7 5.65 3.71 6.95
N PRO A 8 5.22 3.83 8.23
CA PRO A 8 3.87 3.46 8.64
C PRO A 8 2.80 4.07 7.75
N GLY A 9 1.90 3.25 7.23
CA GLY A 9 0.87 3.64 6.26
C GLY A 9 1.19 3.31 4.80
N GLN A 10 2.43 2.96 4.45
CA GLN A 10 2.74 2.51 3.09
C GLN A 10 2.11 1.15 2.77
N ARG A 11 1.77 0.96 1.49
CA ARG A 11 1.17 -0.26 0.94
C ARG A 11 2.22 -1.19 0.30
N TRP A 12 2.22 -2.46 0.68
CA TRP A 12 3.19 -3.45 0.21
C TRP A 12 2.55 -4.83 0.05
N ILE A 13 3.11 -5.67 -0.83
CA ILE A 13 2.76 -7.09 -0.94
C ILE A 13 3.95 -7.96 -0.56
N SER A 14 3.68 -9.19 -0.12
CA SER A 14 4.70 -10.22 0.09
C SER A 14 4.83 -11.07 -1.15
N ASP A 15 6.01 -11.08 -1.77
CA ASP A 15 6.29 -11.87 -2.98
C ASP A 15 6.34 -13.38 -2.68
N MET A 16 6.64 -13.74 -1.43
CA MET A 16 6.72 -15.14 -0.95
C MET A 16 5.37 -15.66 -0.44
N GLU A 17 4.45 -14.76 -0.08
CA GLU A 17 3.15 -15.11 0.49
C GLU A 17 2.01 -14.35 -0.24
N PRO A 18 1.77 -14.64 -1.54
CA PRO A 18 0.79 -13.90 -2.34
C PRO A 18 -0.64 -14.00 -1.79
N GLY A 19 -0.95 -15.04 -1.00
CA GLY A 19 -2.24 -15.20 -0.34
C GLY A 19 -2.55 -14.18 0.76
N LEU A 20 -1.57 -13.40 1.22
CA LEU A 20 -1.79 -12.37 2.23
C LEU A 20 -2.47 -11.11 1.66
N GLY A 21 -2.31 -10.87 0.36
CA GLY A 21 -2.85 -9.68 -0.32
C GLY A 21 -2.09 -8.39 0.00
N LEU A 22 -2.79 -7.25 -0.07
CA LEU A 22 -2.21 -5.93 0.16
C LEU A 22 -2.05 -5.66 1.66
N GLY A 23 -0.80 -5.49 2.09
CA GLY A 23 -0.44 -5.13 3.45
C GLY A 23 -0.18 -3.63 3.64
N THR A 24 -0.28 -3.18 4.89
CA THR A 24 0.06 -1.82 5.30
C THR A 24 1.17 -1.86 6.35
N ILE A 25 2.21 -1.03 6.22
CA ILE A 25 3.25 -0.92 7.26
C ILE A 25 2.61 -0.39 8.54
N LEU A 26 2.74 -1.14 9.63
CA LEU A 26 2.36 -0.68 10.98
C LEU A 26 3.51 0.06 11.65
N ARG A 27 4.71 -0.52 11.57
CA ARG A 27 5.93 0.02 12.17
C ARG A 27 7.17 -0.60 11.53
N SER A 28 8.27 0.11 11.63
CA SER A 28 9.59 -0.36 11.27
C SER A 28 10.60 0.10 12.32
N ASP A 29 11.62 -0.72 12.53
CA ASP A 29 12.83 -0.39 13.29
C ASP A 29 14.06 -0.66 12.39
N ASP A 30 15.27 -0.56 12.93
CA ASP A 30 16.50 -0.73 12.15
C ASP A 30 16.68 -2.12 11.52
N ARG A 31 15.96 -3.14 12.00
CA ARG A 31 16.14 -4.53 11.57
C ARG A 31 14.88 -5.17 11.03
N ARG A 32 13.70 -4.67 11.42
CA ARG A 32 12.42 -5.33 11.15
C ARG A 32 11.37 -4.34 10.69
N VAL A 33 10.48 -4.84 9.85
CA VAL A 33 9.25 -4.15 9.45
C VAL A 33 8.06 -5.05 9.75
N THR A 34 7.04 -4.49 10.39
CA THR A 34 5.78 -5.17 10.67
C THR A 34 4.68 -4.62 9.78
N LEU A 35 3.98 -5.53 9.10
CA LEU A 35 2.85 -5.26 8.22
C LEU A 35 1.59 -5.90 8.77
N ASP A 36 0.48 -5.20 8.59
CA ASP A 36 -0.86 -5.73 8.73
C ASP A 36 -1.42 -6.08 7.35
N PHE A 37 -1.97 -7.27 7.19
CA PHE A 37 -2.61 -7.76 5.96
C PHE A 37 -4.11 -7.95 6.21
N PRO A 38 -4.94 -6.91 5.97
CA PRO A 38 -6.37 -6.95 6.30
C PRO A 38 -7.14 -8.06 5.58
N ALA A 39 -6.73 -8.39 4.33
CA ALA A 39 -7.41 -9.40 3.52
C ALA A 39 -7.33 -10.81 4.13
N SER A 40 -6.21 -11.13 4.78
CA SER A 40 -6.00 -12.41 5.49
C SER A 40 -6.24 -12.29 7.00
N SER A 41 -6.44 -11.08 7.53
CA SER A 41 -6.48 -10.80 8.98
C SER A 41 -5.20 -11.26 9.70
N GLU A 42 -4.06 -11.14 9.03
CA GLU A 42 -2.76 -11.57 9.56
C GLU A 42 -1.78 -10.41 9.71
N GLN A 43 -0.86 -10.55 10.66
CA GLN A 43 0.30 -9.68 10.78
C GLN A 43 1.57 -10.47 10.48
N ARG A 44 2.50 -9.84 9.77
CA ARG A 44 3.81 -10.41 9.48
C ARG A 44 4.90 -9.42 9.83
N THR A 45 6.04 -9.97 10.24
CA THR A 45 7.24 -9.19 10.51
C THR A 45 8.39 -9.75 9.70
N TYR A 46 8.99 -8.92 8.87
CA TYR A 46 10.11 -9.29 7.99
C TYR A 46 11.39 -8.56 8.42
N ALA A 47 12.55 -9.13 8.12
CA ALA A 47 13.84 -8.51 8.38
C ALA A 47 14.26 -7.63 7.18
N ILE A 48 14.58 -6.35 7.42
CA ILE A 48 14.79 -5.31 6.39
C ILE A 48 15.87 -5.68 5.35
N GLY A 49 16.93 -6.38 5.76
CA GLY A 49 18.07 -6.68 4.87
C GLY A 49 17.80 -7.70 3.76
N ASN A 50 16.68 -8.43 3.79
CA ASN A 50 16.30 -9.40 2.77
C ASN A 50 14.78 -9.56 2.73
N THR A 51 14.05 -8.45 2.61
CA THR A 51 12.58 -8.48 2.60
C THR A 51 12.05 -8.90 1.23
N PRO A 52 11.22 -9.96 1.16
CA PRO A 52 10.47 -10.30 -0.05
C PRO A 52 9.22 -9.40 -0.17
N LEU A 53 9.41 -8.09 -0.06
CA LEU A 53 8.33 -7.11 -0.05
C LEU A 53 8.45 -6.19 -1.26
N THR A 54 7.34 -6.04 -1.98
CA THR A 54 7.24 -5.11 -3.11
C THR A 54 6.28 -3.98 -2.78
N ARG A 55 6.74 -2.72 -2.88
CA ARG A 55 5.91 -1.54 -2.60
C ARG A 55 4.91 -1.33 -3.72
N VAL A 56 3.63 -1.30 -3.36
CA VAL A 56 2.55 -1.07 -4.32
C VAL A 56 2.39 0.43 -4.54
N ARG A 57 2.44 0.85 -5.81
CA ARG A 57 2.23 2.22 -6.24
C ARG A 57 1.36 2.21 -7.48
N PHE A 58 0.31 3.01 -7.48
CA PHE A 58 -0.54 3.23 -8.65
C PHE A 58 -0.19 4.56 -9.32
N ALA A 59 -0.55 4.69 -10.59
CA ALA A 59 -0.38 5.89 -11.38
C ALA A 59 -1.74 6.56 -11.66
N ALA A 60 -1.69 7.84 -12.05
CA ALA A 60 -2.86 8.48 -12.63
C ALA A 60 -3.22 7.77 -13.95
N GLY A 61 -4.50 7.46 -14.13
CA GLY A 61 -5.02 6.63 -15.21
C GLY A 61 -5.33 5.19 -14.79
N ASP A 62 -4.79 4.71 -13.66
CA ASP A 62 -5.11 3.37 -13.16
C ASP A 62 -6.54 3.31 -12.57
N GLN A 63 -7.13 2.11 -12.64
CA GLN A 63 -8.36 1.78 -11.93
C GLN A 63 -8.04 0.82 -10.80
N VAL A 64 -8.46 1.17 -9.58
CA VAL A 64 -8.20 0.36 -8.38
C VAL A 64 -9.48 0.03 -7.65
N GLU A 65 -9.63 -1.22 -7.23
CA GLU A 65 -10.74 -1.64 -6.38
C GLU A 65 -10.44 -1.30 -4.92
N ASN A 66 -11.38 -0.66 -4.25
CA ASN A 66 -11.31 -0.41 -2.81
C ASN A 66 -11.85 -1.62 -2.03
N GLN A 67 -11.56 -1.69 -0.72
CA GLN A 67 -12.01 -2.80 0.14
C GLN A 67 -13.55 -2.91 0.26
N ALA A 68 -14.30 -1.88 -0.13
CA ALA A 68 -15.76 -1.89 -0.15
C ALA A 68 -16.35 -2.34 -1.51
N GLY A 69 -15.51 -2.79 -2.45
CA GLY A 69 -15.91 -3.27 -3.78
C GLY A 69 -16.20 -2.16 -4.80
N GLY A 70 -15.86 -0.90 -4.49
CA GLY A 70 -15.98 0.22 -5.43
C GLY A 70 -14.69 0.44 -6.22
N THR A 71 -14.80 0.72 -7.51
CA THR A 71 -13.62 1.04 -8.34
C THR A 71 -13.36 2.54 -8.30
N LEU A 72 -12.12 2.93 -8.03
CA LEU A 72 -11.63 4.30 -8.14
C LEU A 72 -10.79 4.43 -9.41
N SER A 73 -11.21 5.32 -10.32
CA SER A 73 -10.36 5.77 -11.43
C SER A 73 -9.45 6.91 -10.96
N ILE A 74 -8.14 6.66 -10.86
CA ILE A 74 -7.17 7.59 -10.29
C ILE A 74 -6.91 8.73 -11.27
N SER A 75 -7.16 9.96 -10.85
CA SER A 75 -6.88 11.18 -11.63
C SER A 75 -5.62 11.91 -11.17
N SER A 76 -5.21 11.72 -9.91
CA SER A 76 -4.05 12.40 -9.33
C SER A 76 -3.42 11.57 -8.22
N VAL A 77 -2.09 11.56 -8.19
CA VAL A 77 -1.29 10.89 -7.16
C VAL A 77 -0.45 11.96 -6.46
N LEU A 78 -0.52 12.01 -5.12
CA LEU A 78 0.30 12.91 -4.32
C LEU A 78 1.15 12.09 -3.37
N GLU A 79 2.47 12.27 -3.42
CA GLU A 79 3.37 11.68 -2.44
C GLU A 79 3.87 12.77 -1.49
N GLN A 80 3.65 12.55 -0.20
CA GLN A 80 4.12 13.46 0.85
C GLN A 80 4.68 12.64 2.01
N LYS A 81 5.92 12.93 2.39
CA LYS A 81 6.64 12.22 3.47
C LYS A 81 6.63 10.69 3.27
N GLY A 82 6.74 10.22 2.03
CA GLY A 82 6.78 8.79 1.69
C GLY A 82 5.44 8.06 1.80
N LEU A 83 4.34 8.79 1.98
CA LEU A 83 2.96 8.28 1.88
C LEU A 83 2.32 8.79 0.61
N ILE A 84 1.48 7.97 -0.01
CA ILE A 84 0.83 8.28 -1.27
C ILE A 84 -0.66 8.48 -0.99
N LEU A 85 -1.23 9.53 -1.56
CA LEU A 85 -2.67 9.77 -1.59
C LEU A 85 -3.12 9.70 -3.05
N TYR A 86 -4.03 8.78 -3.33
CA TYR A 86 -4.67 8.64 -4.62
C TYR A 86 -5.98 9.43 -4.59
N ARG A 87 -6.19 10.31 -5.57
CA ARG A 87 -7.45 11.01 -5.78
C ARG A 87 -8.03 10.60 -7.11
N GLY A 88 -9.34 10.47 -7.17
CA GLY A 88 -10.00 9.96 -8.34
C GLY A 88 -11.50 10.07 -8.24
N ARG A 89 -12.16 9.33 -9.13
CA ARG A 89 -13.62 9.26 -9.21
C ARG A 89 -14.07 7.82 -9.10
N LEU A 90 -15.08 7.58 -8.27
CA LEU A 90 -15.76 6.29 -8.17
C LEU A 90 -16.69 6.06 -9.37
N ASP A 91 -17.15 4.83 -9.54
CA ASP A 91 -18.05 4.43 -10.63
C ASP A 91 -19.36 5.23 -10.67
N ASP A 92 -19.82 5.74 -9.52
CA ASP A 92 -21.02 6.59 -9.40
C ASP A 92 -20.78 8.08 -9.75
N GLY A 93 -19.54 8.44 -10.10
CA GLY A 93 -19.14 9.82 -10.38
C GLY A 93 -18.72 10.63 -9.14
N THR A 94 -18.75 10.04 -7.95
CA THR A 94 -18.33 10.70 -6.71
C THR A 94 -16.81 10.85 -6.65
N GLU A 95 -16.32 12.02 -6.28
CA GLU A 95 -14.89 12.22 -6.01
C GLU A 95 -14.50 11.53 -4.70
N ALA A 96 -13.43 10.76 -4.73
CA ALA A 96 -12.94 10.04 -3.57
C ALA A 96 -11.40 10.04 -3.52
N SER A 97 -10.88 9.79 -2.32
CA SER A 97 -9.46 9.68 -2.07
C SER A 97 -9.13 8.43 -1.27
N LEU A 98 -8.06 7.74 -1.65
CA LEU A 98 -7.57 6.54 -0.99
C LEU A 98 -6.10 6.72 -0.55
N PRO A 99 -5.72 6.23 0.64
CA PRO A 99 -4.34 6.11 1.05
C PRO A 99 -3.66 4.85 0.46
#